data_AF-A5N4Z2-F1
#
_entry.id   AF-A5N4Z2-F1
#
_cell.length_a   1.000
_cell.length_b   1.000
_cell.length_c   1.000
_cell.angle_alpha   90.00
_cell.angle_beta   90.00
_cell.angle_gamma   90.00
#
_symmetry.space_group_name_H-M   'P 1'
#
loop_
_entity.id
_entity.type
_entity.pdbx_description
1 polymer ?
#
loop_
_entity_poly.entity_id
_entity_poly.type
_entity_poly.pdbx_seq_one_letter_code
_entity_poly.pdbx_strand_id
1 'polypeptide(L)'
;MDWKLKKFKELKVEEIYKILELRNEVFIVEQQCAYQDCDGKDEDSYHLFLQESEKIIAYLRILKMKKRLGFRHNHIWLTSIKVLVLKEFRINI
;
A
#
# COMPACT_ATOMS: atom_id res chain seq x y z
N MET A 1 17.31 -3.60 -6.27
CA MET A 1 16.16 -3.24 -5.40
C MET A 1 16.23 -1.76 -5.08
N ASP A 2 15.16 -1.01 -5.32
CA ASP A 2 15.06 0.44 -5.11
C ASP A 2 13.75 0.80 -4.39
N TRP A 3 13.85 1.65 -3.36
CA TRP A 3 12.70 2.10 -2.57
C TRP A 3 12.11 3.38 -3.15
N LYS A 4 10.81 3.37 -3.42
CA LYS A 4 10.09 4.51 -3.99
C LYS A 4 8.95 4.93 -3.08
N LEU A 5 8.89 6.23 -2.78
CA LEU A 5 7.78 6.86 -2.08
C LEU A 5 7.13 7.89 -3.01
N LYS A 6 5.86 7.67 -3.35
CA LYS A 6 5.11 8.53 -4.29
C LYS A 6 3.74 8.87 -3.75
N LYS A 7 3.23 10.05 -4.07
CA LYS A 7 1.80 10.36 -3.99
C LYS A 7 1.06 9.67 -5.14
N PHE A 8 -0.25 9.47 -4.98
CA PHE A 8 -1.07 8.85 -6.02
C PHE A 8 -0.88 9.47 -7.42
N LYS A 9 -0.86 10.81 -7.51
CA LYS A 9 -0.68 11.54 -8.78
C LYS A 9 0.74 11.45 -9.39
N GLU A 10 1.71 10.95 -8.64
CA GLU A 10 3.10 10.76 -9.09
C GLU A 10 3.35 9.32 -9.58
N LEU A 11 2.38 8.43 -9.34
CA LEU A 11 2.43 7.06 -9.86
C LEU A 11 2.15 7.07 -11.36
N LYS A 12 2.92 6.28 -12.09
CA LYS A 12 2.62 5.94 -13.48
C LYS A 12 1.45 4.95 -13.53
N VAL A 13 0.74 4.91 -14.65
CA VAL A 13 -0.40 3.97 -14.83
C VAL A 13 0.04 2.53 -14.62
N GLU A 14 1.25 2.17 -15.08
CA GLU A 14 1.81 0.83 -14.93
C GLU A 14 2.15 0.52 -13.46
N GLU A 15 2.59 1.51 -12.68
CA GLU A 15 2.87 1.34 -11.25
C GLU A 15 1.57 1.13 -10.48
N ILE A 16 0.50 1.88 -10.81
CA ILE A 16 -0.82 1.70 -10.22
C ILE A 16 -1.32 0.29 -10.48
N TYR A 17 -1.26 -0.17 -11.74
CA TYR A 17 -1.71 -1.51 -12.11
C TYR A 17 -0.96 -2.60 -11.34
N LYS A 18 0.39 -2.54 -11.31
CA LYS A 18 1.22 -3.49 -10.57
C LYS A 18 0.94 -3.49 -9.07
N ILE A 19 0.68 -2.33 -8.46
CA ILE A 19 0.30 -2.22 -7.04
C ILE A 19 -1.05 -2.89 -6.78
N LEU A 20 -2.05 -2.65 -7.63
CA LEU A 20 -3.39 -3.22 -7.47
C LEU A 20 -3.39 -4.74 -7.69
N GLU A 21 -2.68 -5.23 -8.70
CA GLU A 21 -2.48 -6.65 -8.96
C GLU A 21 -1.88 -7.34 -7.74
N LEU A 22 -0.79 -6.78 -7.21
CA LEU A 22 -0.09 -7.30 -6.04
C LEU A 22 -0.97 -7.32 -4.78
N ARG A 23 -1.77 -6.27 -4.55
CA ARG A 23 -2.73 -6.21 -3.45
C ARG A 23 -3.83 -7.25 -3.60
N ASN A 24 -4.34 -7.46 -4.81
CA ASN A 24 -5.37 -8.45 -5.08
C ASN A 24 -4.85 -9.88 -4.87
N GLU A 25 -3.65 -10.18 -5.37
CA GLU A 25 -3.00 -11.47 -5.19
C GLU A 25 -2.86 -11.82 -3.70
N VAL A 26 -2.37 -10.88 -2.87
CA VAL A 26 -2.14 -11.15 -1.45
C VAL A 26 -3.43 -11.07 -0.62
N PHE A 27 -4.16 -9.98 -0.69
CA PHE A 27 -5.26 -9.74 0.25
C PHE A 27 -6.57 -10.42 -0.13
N ILE A 28 -6.81 -10.70 -1.43
CA ILE A 28 -8.05 -11.32 -1.89
C ILE A 28 -7.81 -12.80 -2.16
N VAL A 29 -6.82 -13.13 -3.00
CA VAL A 29 -6.58 -14.50 -3.45
C VAL A 29 -5.85 -15.32 -2.37
N GLU A 30 -4.68 -14.90 -1.89
CA GLU A 30 -3.91 -15.67 -0.91
C GLU A 30 -4.65 -15.77 0.44
N GLN A 31 -5.19 -14.65 0.93
CA GLN A 31 -5.92 -14.61 2.20
C GLN A 31 -7.37 -15.11 2.10
N GLN A 32 -7.86 -15.42 0.90
CA GLN A 32 -9.25 -15.85 0.65
C GLN A 32 -10.28 -14.88 1.28
N CYS A 33 -9.98 -13.58 1.24
CA CYS A 33 -10.75 -12.54 1.91
C CYS A 33 -11.30 -11.56 0.86
N ALA A 34 -12.54 -11.77 0.44
CA ALA A 34 -13.20 -10.86 -0.50
C ALA A 34 -13.66 -9.58 0.21
N TYR A 35 -12.99 -8.47 -0.07
CA TYR A 35 -13.40 -7.13 0.37
C TYR A 35 -13.08 -6.08 -0.69
N GLN A 36 -13.64 -4.88 -0.53
CA GLN A 36 -13.38 -3.77 -1.44
C GLN A 36 -11.98 -3.18 -1.19
N ASP A 37 -10.98 -3.64 -1.95
CA ASP A 37 -9.61 -3.14 -1.87
C ASP A 37 -9.49 -1.68 -2.34
N CYS A 38 -10.13 -1.35 -3.46
CA CYS A 38 -10.24 0.00 -4.00
C CYS A 38 -11.30 0.83 -3.24
N ASP A 39 -10.92 1.32 -2.07
CA ASP A 39 -11.77 2.05 -1.12
C ASP A 39 -11.82 3.57 -1.35
N GLY A 40 -11.23 4.06 -2.44
CA GLY A 40 -11.14 5.49 -2.77
C GLY A 40 -10.14 6.28 -1.92
N LYS A 41 -9.45 5.64 -0.95
CA LYS A 41 -8.46 6.32 -0.10
C LYS A 41 -7.07 6.39 -0.74
N ASP A 42 -6.85 5.66 -1.81
CA ASP A 42 -5.56 5.63 -2.54
C ASP A 42 -5.19 7.03 -3.05
N GLU A 43 -6.16 7.82 -3.50
CA GLU A 43 -5.91 9.18 -4.03
C GLU A 43 -5.30 10.15 -3.01
N ASP A 44 -5.64 9.99 -1.73
CA ASP A 44 -5.19 10.81 -0.60
C ASP A 44 -4.01 10.18 0.17
N SER A 45 -3.37 9.14 -0.40
CA SER A 45 -2.32 8.36 0.26
C SER A 45 -0.93 8.59 -0.31
N TYR A 46 0.08 8.24 0.50
CA TYR A 46 1.42 7.94 0.01
C TYR A 46 1.55 6.43 -0.22
N HIS A 47 2.31 6.09 -1.26
CA HIS A 47 2.58 4.74 -1.73
C HIS A 47 4.07 4.49 -1.62
N LEU A 48 4.48 3.72 -0.62
CA LEU A 48 5.85 3.24 -0.47
C LEU A 48 5.93 1.84 -1.07
N PHE A 49 6.89 1.60 -1.95
CA PHE A 49 7.09 0.28 -2.53
C PHE A 49 8.55 0.00 -2.84
N LEU A 50 8.90 -1.29 -2.78
CA LEU A 50 10.21 -1.80 -3.18
C LEU A 50 10.08 -2.36 -4.58
N GLN A 51 10.89 -1.82 -5.49
CA GLN A 51 10.95 -2.27 -6.88
C GLN A 51 12.25 -3.02 -7.13
N GLU A 52 12.15 -4.18 -7.75
CA GLU A 52 13.28 -4.92 -8.30
C GLU A 52 13.09 -5.09 -9.81
N SER A 53 13.99 -4.49 -10.59
CA SER A 53 13.81 -4.37 -12.04
C SER A 53 12.46 -3.74 -12.38
N GLU A 54 11.54 -4.48 -13.00
CA GLU A 54 10.18 -4.03 -13.34
C GLU A 54 9.11 -4.58 -12.38
N LYS A 55 9.48 -5.33 -11.34
CA LYS A 55 8.53 -5.98 -10.43
C LYS A 55 8.45 -5.22 -9.10
N ILE A 56 7.23 -5.04 -8.58
CA ILE A 56 7.02 -4.51 -7.22
C ILE A 56 6.95 -5.71 -6.28
N ILE A 57 7.85 -5.75 -5.29
CA ILE A 57 8.02 -6.91 -4.41
C ILE A 57 7.53 -6.67 -2.98
N ALA A 58 7.40 -5.40 -2.58
CA ALA A 58 6.80 -4.99 -1.32
C ALA A 58 6.03 -3.69 -1.50
N TYR A 59 4.94 -3.53 -0.74
CA TYR A 59 4.08 -2.35 -0.82
C TYR A 59 3.53 -1.97 0.56
N LEU A 60 3.51 -0.67 0.82
CA LEU A 60 2.95 -0.03 2.00
C LEU A 60 2.12 1.19 1.59
N ARG A 61 0.84 1.21 1.97
CA ARG A 61 -0.02 2.40 1.86
C ARG A 61 0.00 3.21 3.16
N ILE A 62 0.27 4.51 3.06
CA ILE A 62 0.32 5.44 4.19
C ILE A 62 -0.79 6.48 4.02
N LEU A 63 -1.81 6.38 4.86
CA LEU A 63 -2.93 7.33 4.88
C LEU A 63 -2.52 8.62 5.58
N LYS A 64 -2.86 9.77 4.98
CA LYS A 64 -2.74 11.05 5.66
C LYS A 64 -3.78 11.14 6.77
N MET A 65 -3.34 11.47 7.98
CA MET A 65 -4.26 11.79 9.06
C MET A 65 -5.11 13.01 8.72
N LYS A 66 -6.43 12.84 8.70
CA LYS A 66 -7.34 13.98 8.83
C LYS A 66 -7.39 14.36 10.30
N LYS A 67 -7.02 15.61 10.64
CA LYS A 67 -7.18 16.14 12.00
C LYS A 67 -8.65 16.01 12.36
N ARG A 68 -8.97 15.11 13.29
CA ARG A 68 -10.31 15.02 13.86
C ARG A 68 -10.43 16.19 14.83
N LEU A 69 -11.30 17.15 14.52
CA LEU A 69 -11.64 18.28 15.39
C LEU A 69 -11.94 17.73 16.80
N GLY A 70 -11.04 17.95 17.77
CA GLY A 70 -11.20 17.53 19.16
C GLY A 70 -10.04 16.70 19.76
N PHE A 71 -9.13 16.13 18.97
CA PHE A 71 -7.99 15.38 19.53
C PHE A 71 -6.71 16.22 19.54
N ARG A 72 -6.20 16.49 20.74
CA ARG A 72 -5.08 17.40 21.04
C ARG A 72 -3.70 16.72 21.05
N HIS A 73 -3.54 15.57 20.38
CA HIS A 73 -2.28 14.84 20.36
C HIS A 73 -1.80 14.54 18.94
N ASN A 74 -0.50 14.76 18.70
CA ASN A 74 0.25 14.46 17.47
C ASN A 74 0.54 12.95 17.32
N HIS A 75 -0.44 12.07 17.54
CA HIS A 75 -0.28 10.65 17.25
C HIS A 75 -0.74 10.37 15.82
N ILE A 76 0.14 9.81 14.98
CA ILE A 76 -0.20 9.33 13.64
C ILE A 76 -1.05 8.06 13.80
N TRP A 77 -2.36 8.19 13.70
CA TRP A 77 -3.29 7.07 13.71
C TRP A 77 -3.27 6.39 12.34
N LEU A 78 -2.50 5.32 12.22
CA LEU A 78 -2.41 4.47 11.04
C LEU A 78 -3.65 3.58 10.92
N THR A 79 -4.79 4.18 10.59
CA THR A 79 -6.13 3.56 10.69
C THR A 79 -6.46 2.54 9.59
N SER A 80 -5.64 2.41 8.54
CA SER A 80 -5.77 1.34 7.55
C SER A 80 -4.44 1.16 6.81
N ILE A 81 -3.47 0.53 7.47
CA ILE A 81 -2.20 0.17 6.82
C ILE A 81 -2.42 -1.08 5.99
N LYS A 82 -2.10 -1.02 4.70
CA LYS A 82 -1.91 -2.22 3.88
C LYS A 82 -0.41 -2.42 3.75
N VAL A 83 0.14 -3.38 4.50
CA VAL A 83 1.52 -3.86 4.34
C VAL A 83 1.47 -5.20 3.66
N LEU A 84 2.28 -5.38 2.64
CA LEU A 84 2.48 -6.69 2.05
C LEU A 84 3.91 -6.83 1.50
N VAL A 85 4.36 -8.08 1.47
CA VAL A 85 5.58 -8.54 0.79
C VAL A 85 5.18 -9.78 0.00
N LEU A 86 5.66 -9.89 -1.25
CA LEU A 86 5.44 -11.07 -2.08
C LEU A 86 5.96 -12.32 -1.38
N LYS A 87 5.21 -13.42 -1.51
CA LYS A 87 5.46 -14.66 -0.77
C LYS A 87 6.87 -15.21 -0.98
N GLU A 88 7.37 -15.16 -2.20
CA GLU A 88 8.72 -15.60 -2.58
C GLU A 88 9.86 -14.77 -1.92
N PHE A 89 9.57 -13.58 -1.40
CA PHE A 89 10.52 -12.71 -0.70
C PHE A 89 10.30 -12.68 0.82
N ARG A 90 9.36 -13.48 1.35
CA ARG A 90 9.16 -13.59 2.80
C ARG A 90 10.24 -14.50 3.38
N ILE A 91 10.88 -14.06 4.46
CA ILE A 91 11.80 -14.92 5.22
C ILE A 91 10.95 -16.00 5.89
N ASN A 92 11.22 -17.27 5.58
CA ASN A 92 10.68 -18.39 6.36
C ASN A 92 11.41 -18.39 7.71
N ILE A 93 10.71 -17.98 8.77
CA ILE A 93 11.18 -18.05 10.16
C ILE A 93 10.60 -19.31 10.79
#